data_AF-A0A0C2C5G7-F1
#
_entry.id   AF-A0A0C2C5G7-F1
#
_cell.length_a   1.000
_cell.length_b   1.000
_cell.length_c   1.000
_cell.angle_alpha   90.00
_cell.angle_beta   90.00
_cell.angle_gamma   90.00
#
_symmetry.space_group_name_H-M   'P 1'
#
loop_
_entity.id
_entity.type
_entity.pdbx_description
1 polymer ?
#
loop_
_entity_poly.entity_id
_entity_poly.type
_entity_poly.pdbx_seq_one_letter_code
_entity_poly.pdbx_strand_id
1 'polypeptide(L)'
;AFYTRCGSVEWSRSRIHRPLLAVASDDKRAENDERIVIYEHNENLRKWQRVISLRLDLAFPVTDLRFSPIALADSHQLAVAAGDVHVYNIKIPVSAFVDDDNGTPENVPTDATEYSANKVRLF
;
A
#
# COMPACT_ATOMS: atom_id res chain seq x y z
N ALA A 1 -1.89 -0.65 -14.36
CA ALA A 1 -1.71 0.78 -14.04
C ALA A 1 -2.65 1.15 -12.89
N PHE A 2 -2.52 2.34 -12.28
CA PHE A 2 -3.55 2.89 -11.39
C PHE A 2 -4.58 3.59 -12.29
N TYR A 3 -5.85 3.14 -12.29
CA TYR A 3 -6.83 3.52 -13.33
C TYR A 3 -7.73 4.69 -12.93
N THR A 4 -7.36 5.42 -11.87
CA THR A 4 -8.14 6.53 -11.32
C THR A 4 -7.29 7.79 -11.19
N ARG A 5 -7.93 8.95 -10.97
CA ARG A 5 -7.21 10.21 -10.74
C ARG A 5 -6.34 10.09 -9.48
N CYS A 6 -5.04 10.34 -9.61
CA CYS A 6 -4.15 10.39 -8.46
C CYS A 6 -4.36 11.70 -7.68
N GLY A 7 -4.60 11.59 -6.38
CA GLY A 7 -4.76 12.72 -5.47
C GLY A 7 -3.53 12.97 -4.61
N SER A 8 -2.83 11.91 -4.20
CA SER A 8 -1.63 12.01 -3.36
C SER A 8 -0.69 10.83 -3.62
N VAL A 9 0.60 11.05 -3.39
CA VAL A 9 1.66 10.05 -3.49
C VAL A 9 2.66 10.27 -2.37
N GLU A 10 3.09 9.19 -1.75
CA GLU A 10 4.09 9.23 -0.67
C GLU A 10 4.98 8.00 -0.74
N TRP A 11 6.26 8.20 -0.47
CA TRP A 11 7.28 7.15 -0.44
C TRP A 11 7.76 6.92 0.98
N SER A 12 7.91 5.65 1.37
CA SER A 12 8.49 5.26 2.65
C SER A 12 9.96 5.65 2.66
N ARG A 13 10.36 6.37 3.71
CA ARG A 13 11.77 6.71 3.99
C ARG A 13 12.42 5.75 4.99
N SER A 14 11.78 4.60 5.24
CA SER A 14 12.36 3.55 6.07
C SER A 14 13.70 3.11 5.48
N ARG A 15 14.70 2.94 6.34
CA ARG A 15 16.00 2.36 5.98
C ARG A 15 16.13 0.89 6.37
N ILE A 16 15.13 0.36 7.07
CA ILE A 16 15.12 -1.01 7.60
C ILE A 16 14.38 -1.95 6.64
N HIS A 17 13.37 -1.41 5.95
CA HIS A 17 12.53 -2.17 5.03
C HIS A 17 12.74 -1.73 3.59
N ARG A 18 12.29 -2.56 2.66
CA ARG A 18 12.28 -2.21 1.23
C ARG A 18 11.43 -0.94 1.00
N PRO A 19 11.84 -0.06 0.05
CA PRO A 19 11.10 1.15 -0.23
C PRO A 19 9.69 0.84 -0.72
N LEU A 20 8.70 1.42 -0.04
CA LEU A 20 7.30 1.41 -0.47
C LEU A 20 6.90 2.75 -1.07
N LEU A 21 6.03 2.71 -2.06
CA LEU A 21 5.40 3.88 -2.68
C LEU A 21 3.89 3.70 -2.57
N ALA A 22 3.25 4.55 -1.79
CA ALA A 22 1.79 4.59 -1.68
C ALA A 22 1.25 5.65 -2.65
N VAL A 23 0.26 5.26 -3.45
CA VAL A 23 -0.46 6.13 -4.38
C VAL A 23 -1.93 6.11 -3.98
N ALA A 24 -2.50 7.28 -3.76
CA ALA A 24 -3.91 7.45 -3.43
C ALA A 24 -4.69 8.11 -4.56
N SER A 25 -5.97 7.74 -4.65
CA SER A 25 -6.97 8.43 -5.45
C SER A 25 -7.84 9.34 -4.58
N ASP A 26 -8.13 10.51 -5.11
CA ASP A 26 -9.15 11.41 -4.57
C ASP A 26 -10.53 11.20 -5.24
N ASP A 27 -10.69 10.12 -6.01
CA ASP A 27 -11.99 9.70 -6.51
C ASP A 27 -12.68 8.81 -5.48
N LYS A 28 -13.86 9.24 -5.01
CA LYS A 28 -14.71 8.42 -4.12
C LYS A 28 -15.21 7.15 -4.80
N ARG A 29 -15.20 7.09 -6.12
CA ARG A 29 -15.71 5.99 -6.95
C ARG A 29 -14.58 5.16 -7.57
N ALA A 30 -13.38 5.19 -7.00
CA ALA A 30 -12.28 4.35 -7.46
C ALA A 30 -12.76 2.89 -7.65
N GLU A 31 -12.42 2.29 -8.79
CA GLU A 31 -12.85 0.93 -9.12
C GLU A 31 -12.49 -0.03 -7.97
N ASN A 32 -13.45 -0.89 -7.60
CA ASN A 32 -13.32 -1.88 -6.51
C ASN A 32 -12.95 -1.30 -5.12
N ASP A 33 -13.18 0.00 -4.91
CA ASP A 33 -12.85 0.72 -3.67
C ASP A 33 -11.34 0.70 -3.33
N GLU A 34 -10.49 0.49 -4.34
CA GLU A 34 -9.03 0.44 -4.22
C GLU A 34 -8.44 1.86 -4.25
N ARG A 35 -8.76 2.64 -3.21
CA ARG A 35 -8.41 4.06 -3.15
C ARG A 35 -6.93 4.30 -2.89
N ILE A 36 -6.22 3.32 -2.33
CA ILE A 36 -4.78 3.42 -2.08
C ILE A 36 -4.12 2.14 -2.58
N VAL A 37 -3.09 2.29 -3.41
CA VAL A 37 -2.28 1.18 -3.91
C VAL A 37 -0.85 1.38 -3.44
N ILE A 38 -0.25 0.30 -2.97
CA ILE A 38 1.14 0.28 -2.52
C ILE A 38 1.95 -0.48 -3.55
N TYR A 39 3.06 0.14 -3.93
CA TYR A 39 4.10 -0.45 -4.73
C TYR A 39 5.34 -0.69 -3.88
N GLU A 40 6.08 -1.75 -4.18
CA GLU A 40 7.40 -1.98 -3.63
C GLU A 40 8.45 -1.88 -4.76
N HIS A 41 9.61 -1.33 -4.44
CA HIS A 41 10.74 -1.34 -5.35
C HIS A 41 11.43 -2.71 -5.36
N ASN A 42 11.40 -3.38 -6.51
CA ASN A 42 12.16 -4.61 -6.75
C ASN A 42 13.55 -4.23 -7.25
N GLU A 43 14.58 -4.51 -6.45
CA GLU A 43 15.96 -4.16 -6.80
C GLU A 43 16.53 -4.99 -7.96
N ASN A 44 16.16 -6.27 -8.05
CA ASN A 44 16.63 -7.17 -9.11
C ASN A 44 16.15 -6.70 -10.49
N LEU A 45 14.86 -6.36 -10.56
CA LEU A 45 14.20 -5.96 -11.80
C LEU A 45 14.23 -4.43 -12.02
N ARG A 46 14.76 -3.67 -11.06
CA ARG A 46 14.79 -2.20 -11.03
C ARG A 46 13.45 -1.57 -11.40
N LYS A 47 12.36 -2.16 -10.91
CA LYS A 47 10.98 -1.78 -11.24
C LYS A 47 10.12 -1.69 -9.99
N TRP A 48 9.16 -0.78 -10.00
CA TRP A 48 8.11 -0.72 -8.97
C TRP A 48 7.01 -1.73 -9.31
N GLN A 49 6.69 -2.60 -8.36
CA GLN A 49 5.65 -3.62 -8.51
C GLN A 49 4.50 -3.32 -7.57
N ARG A 50 3.27 -3.45 -8.05
CA ARG A 50 2.07 -3.32 -7.21
C ARG A 50 2.02 -4.52 -6.27
N VAL A 51 2.00 -4.26 -4.96
CA VAL A 51 2.01 -5.31 -3.92
C VAL A 51 0.74 -5.34 -3.09
N ILE A 52 0.09 -4.20 -2.85
CA ILE A 52 -1.15 -4.13 -2.07
C ILE A 52 -2.14 -3.16 -2.71
N SER A 53 -3.42 -3.48 -2.60
CA SER A 53 -4.54 -2.58 -2.88
C SER A 53 -5.38 -2.45 -1.61
N LEU A 54 -5.30 -1.32 -0.93
CA LEU A 54 -5.99 -1.09 0.32
C LEU A 54 -7.46 -0.73 0.05
N ARG A 55 -8.35 -1.62 0.50
CA ARG A 55 -9.80 -1.38 0.53
C ARG A 55 -10.14 -0.88 1.93
N LEU A 56 -10.22 0.44 2.05
CA LEU A 56 -10.46 1.12 3.32
C LEU A 56 -11.84 1.75 3.27
N ASP A 57 -12.65 1.49 4.29
CA ASP A 57 -13.94 2.18 4.45
C ASP A 57 -13.70 3.64 4.86
N LEU A 58 -13.56 4.51 3.85
CA LEU A 58 -13.31 5.94 3.99
C LEU A 58 -14.53 6.73 3.48
N ALA A 59 -15.09 7.61 4.31
CA ALA A 59 -16.26 8.41 3.94
C ALA A 59 -15.95 9.56 2.95
N PHE A 60 -14.69 9.99 2.91
CA PHE A 60 -14.23 11.12 2.10
C PHE A 60 -13.10 10.71 1.15
N PRO A 61 -12.79 11.54 0.14
CA PRO A 61 -11.64 11.29 -0.73
C PRO A 61 -10.34 11.32 0.06
N VAL A 62 -9.34 10.55 -0.37
CA VAL A 62 -8.01 10.65 0.22
C VAL A 62 -7.34 11.92 -0.28
N THR A 63 -6.95 12.79 0.64
CA THR A 63 -6.32 14.08 0.33
C THR A 63 -4.83 14.09 0.63
N ASP A 64 -4.36 13.25 1.55
CA ASP A 64 -2.94 13.16 1.88
C ASP A 64 -2.55 11.77 2.40
N LEU A 65 -1.26 11.44 2.21
CA LEU A 65 -0.62 10.23 2.66
C LEU A 65 0.72 10.57 3.32
N ARG A 66 1.00 9.96 4.47
CA ARG A 66 2.30 10.08 5.14
C ARG A 66 2.75 8.78 5.76
N PHE A 67 3.89 8.26 5.31
CA PHE A 67 4.56 7.20 6.03
C PHE A 67 5.20 7.75 7.30
N SER A 68 5.12 6.98 8.39
CA SER A 68 5.93 7.26 9.58
C SER A 68 7.42 7.19 9.21
N PRO A 69 8.25 8.14 9.67
CA PRO A 69 9.70 8.07 9.46
C PRO A 69 10.33 6.88 10.20
N ILE A 70 9.65 6.37 11.23
CA ILE A 70 10.07 5.21 11.99
C ILE A 70 9.15 4.05 11.62
N ALA A 71 9.71 3.04 10.97
CA ALA A 71 9.00 1.79 10.76
C ALA A 71 9.06 0.91 12.01
N LEU A 72 8.02 0.10 12.20
CA LEU A 72 8.00 -0.95 13.20
C LEU A 72 8.84 -2.14 12.71
N ALA A 73 9.16 -3.08 13.59
CA ALA A 73 10.05 -4.21 13.28
C ALA A 73 9.57 -5.05 12.07
N ASP A 74 8.25 -5.15 11.85
CA ASP A 74 7.63 -5.98 10.80
C ASP A 74 6.62 -5.23 9.92
N SER A 75 6.52 -3.90 10.06
CA SER A 75 5.47 -3.13 9.40
C SER A 75 5.85 -1.67 9.15
N HIS A 76 5.22 -1.11 8.13
CA HIS A 76 5.19 0.33 7.91
C HIS A 76 3.96 0.92 8.57
N GLN A 77 4.06 2.14 9.09
CA GLN A 77 2.90 2.89 9.52
C GLN A 77 2.58 3.97 8.49
N LEU A 78 1.33 4.05 8.05
CA LEU A 78 0.83 5.02 7.08
C LEU A 78 -0.34 5.78 7.68
N ALA A 79 -0.23 7.10 7.71
CA ALA A 79 -1.35 7.99 7.96
C ALA A 79 -2.05 8.33 6.63
N VAL A 80 -3.38 8.31 6.67
CA VAL A 80 -4.28 8.58 5.54
C VAL A 80 -5.26 9.67 5.97
N ALA A 81 -5.24 10.80 5.27
CA ALA A 81 -6.21 11.88 5.48
C ALA A 81 -7.39 11.71 4.52
N ALA A 82 -8.59 11.52 5.07
CA ALA A 82 -9.82 11.35 4.32
C ALA A 82 -11.02 11.84 5.14
N GLY A 83 -11.12 13.15 5.32
CA GLY A 83 -12.06 13.79 6.25
C GLY A 83 -11.51 13.80 7.69
N ASP A 84 -11.21 12.61 8.20
CA ASP A 84 -10.46 12.38 9.43
C ASP A 84 -9.04 11.85 9.12
N VAL A 85 -8.18 11.74 10.13
CA VAL A 85 -6.85 11.13 9.98
C VAL A 85 -6.85 9.70 10.51
N HIS A 86 -6.65 8.74 9.62
CA HIS A 86 -6.62 7.32 9.92
C HIS A 86 -5.18 6.83 9.89
N VAL A 87 -4.76 6.08 10.90
CA VAL A 87 -3.41 5.50 10.95
C VAL A 87 -3.51 3.99 10.79
N TYR A 88 -2.73 3.43 9.86
CA TYR A 88 -2.70 2.01 9.54
C TYR A 88 -1.29 1.44 9.71
N ASN A 89 -1.20 0.23 10.24
CA ASN A 89 0.01 -0.59 10.14
C ASN A 89 -0.12 -1.51 8.93
N ILE A 90 0.82 -1.41 8.00
CA ILE A 90 0.90 -2.15 6.75
C ILE A 90 1.99 -3.21 6.87
N LYS A 91 1.59 -4.47 6.72
CA LYS A 91 2.51 -5.61 6.64
C LYS A 91 2.60 -6.09 5.20
N ILE A 92 3.82 -6.29 4.73
CA ILE A 92 4.12 -6.86 3.40
C ILE A 92 4.66 -8.28 3.66
N PRO A 93 3.93 -9.36 3.31
CA PRO A 93 4.43 -10.72 3.39
C PRO A 93 5.62 -10.92 2.46
N VAL A 94 6.55 -11.77 2.90
CA VAL A 94 7.82 -12.07 2.23
C VAL A 94 7.61 -12.79 0.88
N SER A 95 6.44 -13.43 0.68
CA SER A 95 6.08 -14.20 -0.52
C SER A 95 5.51 -13.36 -1.67
N ALA A 96 5.44 -12.04 -1.56
CA ALA A 96 4.92 -11.16 -2.62
C ALA A 96 5.74 -11.20 -3.94
N PHE A 97 6.85 -11.94 -3.98
CA PHE A 97 7.73 -12.05 -5.13
C PHE A 97 7.43 -13.30 -5.94
N VAL A 98 6.93 -13.10 -7.16
CA VAL A 98 7.13 -14.04 -8.27
C VAL A 98 8.42 -13.60 -8.95
N ASP A 99 9.47 -14.41 -8.84
CA ASP A 99 10.60 -14.32 -9.74
C ASP A 99 10.12 -14.85 -11.11
N ASP A 100 10.09 -13.99 -12.12
CA ASP A 100 9.51 -14.23 -13.46
C ASP A 100 10.19 -15.38 -14.26
N ASP A 101 11.00 -16.26 -13.65
CA ASP A 101 11.86 -17.22 -14.37
C ASP A 101 11.39 -18.68 -14.34
N ASN A 102 10.25 -19.02 -13.73
CA ASN A 102 9.61 -20.32 -14.00
C ASN A 102 8.11 -20.31 -13.66
N GLY A 103 7.29 -20.68 -14.63
CA GLY A 103 5.83 -20.59 -14.56
C GLY A 103 5.21 -21.32 -13.36
N THR A 104 4.48 -20.58 -12.54
CA THR A 104 3.07 -20.83 -12.15
C THR A 104 2.66 -19.75 -11.15
N PRO A 105 1.53 -19.02 -11.35
CA PRO A 105 1.02 -18.04 -10.40
C PRO A 105 0.37 -18.68 -9.15
N GLU A 106 0.59 -19.97 -8.89
CA GLU A 106 -0.21 -20.78 -7.96
C GLU A 106 0.07 -20.56 -6.47
N ASN A 107 1.05 -19.72 -6.10
CA ASN A 107 1.33 -19.42 -4.69
C ASN A 107 1.41 -17.93 -4.38
N VAL A 108 0.78 -17.08 -5.19
CA VAL A 108 0.38 -15.77 -4.67
C VAL A 108 -0.80 -16.05 -3.74
N PRO A 109 -0.74 -15.74 -2.43
CA PRO A 109 -1.94 -15.65 -1.62
C PRO A 109 -2.86 -14.63 -2.30
N THR A 110 -3.75 -15.14 -3.15
CA THR A 110 -4.72 -14.34 -3.93
C THR A 110 -5.79 -13.80 -2.98
N ASP A 111 -5.86 -14.41 -1.80
CA ASP A 111 -6.50 -13.91 -0.62
C ASP A 111 -5.67 -12.75 -0.06
N ALA A 112 -6.10 -11.53 -0.38
CA ALA A 112 -5.63 -10.26 0.17
C ALA A 112 -5.69 -10.17 1.72
N THR A 113 -6.05 -11.26 2.41
CA THR A 113 -6.11 -11.40 3.87
C THR A 113 -4.73 -11.46 4.54
N GLU A 114 -3.65 -11.80 3.82
CA GLU A 114 -2.29 -11.80 4.41
C GLU A 114 -1.61 -10.40 4.36
N TYR A 115 -2.09 -9.53 3.46
CA TYR A 115 -1.68 -8.13 3.39
C TYR A 115 -2.55 -7.27 4.30
N SER A 116 -2.29 -7.32 5.60
CA SER A 116 -3.14 -6.60 6.56
C SER A 116 -2.75 -5.11 6.65
N ALA A 117 -3.71 -4.22 6.38
CA ALA A 117 -3.68 -2.85 6.87
C ALA A 117 -4.62 -2.73 8.07
N ASN A 118 -4.05 -2.72 9.27
CA ASN A 118 -4.82 -2.64 10.50
C ASN A 118 -4.91 -1.18 10.96
N LYS A 119 -6.14 -0.65 11.07
CA LYS A 119 -6.36 0.69 11.63
C LYS A 119 -5.96 0.69 13.10
N VAL A 120 -4.97 1.48 13.47
CA VAL A 120 -4.47 1.58 14.86
C VAL A 120 -4.95 2.84 15.57
N ARG A 121 -5.35 3.87 14.82
CA ARG A 121 -5.89 5.12 15.39
C ARG A 121 -6.77 5.88 14.41
N LEU A 122 -7.67 6.69 14.96
CA LEU A 122 -8.46 7.73 14.30
C LEU A 122 -8.28 9.03 15.08
N PHE A 123 -8.11 10.15 14.39
CA PHE A 123 -8.09 11.50 14.96
C PHE A 123 -9.15 12.36 14.29
#